data_AF-A0A1I4CT62-F1
#
_entry.id   AF-A0A1I4CT62-F1
#
_cell.length_a   1.000
_cell.length_b   1.000
_cell.length_c   1.000
_cell.angle_alpha   90.00
_cell.angle_beta   90.00
_cell.angle_gamma   90.00
#
_symmetry.space_group_name_H-M   'P 1'
#
loop_
_entity.id
_entity.type
_entity.pdbx_description
1 polymer ?
#
loop_
_entity_poly.entity_id
_entity_poly.type
_entity_poly.pdbx_seq_one_letter_code
_entity_poly.pdbx_strand_id
1 'polypeptide(L)'
;MTDPREFSEERTDSTAHPGRQPQLPPFPPGYDPNLPPLQPNSPYPPLPQPSRPRPEMSSHVVRPPKRPPRSGWRKAVYVGSGKLINPGESPAERRQRELVARVNQPLRGCFRIAMMSLKGGVGKTTITTTLGATFASLRGDRVIAVDANPDRGTLSQKIPIETTATVRHLLRDADKITRYSDVRAYTSQGESRLEILASEQDPAVSEAFSETDYLRVVSLLEHYYNIVLTDCGTGLMHSAMKGVLDSADALVVVSTGSVDGATSASATIDWLEAHGYGDLVKRSIVAINSVRPKAGSVDLDKLAAHFGARARSVCRIPFDPHLEEGAEIELERLQPATRLALLELAAAMADAFPLKG
;
A
#
# COMPACT_ATOMS: atom_id res chain seq x y z
N MET A 1 -56.28 13.83 52.01
CA MET A 1 -57.17 12.98 52.82
C MET A 1 -56.82 11.55 52.42
N THR A 2 -56.07 10.85 53.29
CA THR A 2 -56.02 9.37 53.55
C THR A 2 -56.28 8.40 52.38
N ASP A 3 -55.51 7.34 52.07
CA ASP A 3 -54.59 6.47 52.81
C ASP A 3 -53.86 5.54 51.78
N PRO A 4 -52.76 4.84 52.13
CA PRO A 4 -51.85 4.14 51.23
C PRO A 4 -52.13 2.64 51.07
N ARG A 5 -51.28 2.02 50.24
CA ARG A 5 -51.21 0.61 49.85
C ARG A 5 -51.03 -0.29 51.09
N GLU A 6 -51.95 -1.23 51.28
CA GLU A 6 -51.77 -2.38 52.16
C GLU A 6 -51.28 -3.61 51.38
N PHE A 7 -50.34 -4.30 52.04
CA PHE A 7 -49.84 -5.63 51.75
C PHE A 7 -50.92 -6.69 52.02
N SER A 8 -50.87 -7.79 51.27
CA SER A 8 -51.43 -9.07 51.71
C SER A 8 -50.47 -10.18 51.30
N GLU A 9 -49.78 -10.75 52.28
CA GLU A 9 -49.13 -12.06 52.20
C GLU A 9 -50.21 -13.15 52.19
N GLU A 10 -50.04 -14.22 51.42
CA GLU A 10 -50.03 -15.58 51.98
C GLU A 10 -49.62 -16.65 50.95
N ARG A 11 -48.63 -17.45 51.39
CA ARG A 11 -48.50 -18.91 51.30
C ARG A 11 -48.56 -19.56 49.91
N THR A 12 -47.42 -19.95 49.35
CA THR A 12 -46.73 -21.25 49.56
C THR A 12 -47.66 -22.45 49.48
N ASP A 13 -47.67 -23.10 48.31
CA ASP A 13 -47.92 -24.53 48.25
C ASP A 13 -46.82 -25.24 47.46
N SER A 14 -46.29 -26.26 48.10
CA SER A 14 -45.10 -27.02 47.72
C SER A 14 -45.56 -28.33 47.10
N THR A 15 -45.22 -28.58 45.84
CA THR A 15 -45.24 -29.95 45.30
C THR A 15 -43.93 -30.23 44.56
N ALA A 16 -43.24 -31.26 45.03
CA ALA A 16 -41.90 -31.65 44.63
C ALA A 16 -41.90 -32.39 43.28
N HIS A 17 -41.07 -31.94 42.36
CA HIS A 17 -40.65 -32.72 41.18
C HIS A 17 -39.26 -33.31 41.40
N PRO A 18 -39.01 -34.55 40.92
CA PRO A 18 -37.82 -35.33 41.29
C PRO A 18 -36.53 -34.68 40.74
N GLY A 19 -35.53 -34.59 41.62
CA GLY A 19 -34.25 -33.92 41.39
C GLY A 19 -33.51 -34.49 40.17
N ARG A 20 -33.26 -33.64 39.19
CA ARG A 20 -32.34 -33.90 38.09
C ARG A 20 -30.92 -33.74 38.63
N GLN A 21 -30.17 -34.85 38.75
CA GLN A 21 -28.77 -34.82 39.14
C GLN A 21 -27.97 -33.90 38.19
N PRO A 22 -27.10 -33.01 38.71
CA PRO A 22 -26.24 -32.21 37.84
C PRO A 22 -25.26 -33.12 37.10
N GLN A 23 -25.37 -33.16 35.78
CA GLN A 23 -24.38 -33.82 34.91
C GLN A 23 -23.06 -33.05 35.01
N LEU A 24 -22.02 -33.72 35.51
CA LEU A 24 -20.64 -33.22 35.47
C LEU A 24 -20.17 -33.09 34.01
N PRO A 25 -19.39 -32.07 33.66
CA PRO A 25 -18.82 -31.94 32.33
C PRO A 25 -17.88 -33.12 32.03
N PRO A 26 -17.75 -33.54 30.76
CA PRO A 26 -16.86 -34.63 30.38
C PRO A 26 -15.39 -34.25 30.66
N PHE A 27 -14.61 -35.22 31.15
CA PHE A 27 -13.19 -35.05 31.42
C PHE A 27 -12.40 -34.78 30.12
N PRO A 28 -11.31 -33.98 30.19
CA PRO A 28 -10.43 -33.77 29.05
C PRO A 28 -9.80 -35.10 28.58
N PRO A 29 -9.50 -35.24 27.28
CA PRO A 29 -8.90 -36.47 26.74
C PRO A 29 -7.53 -36.70 27.38
N GLY A 30 -7.37 -37.86 28.05
CA GLY A 30 -6.15 -38.26 28.75
C GLY A 30 -6.31 -38.56 30.25
N TYR A 31 -7.51 -38.38 30.82
CA TYR A 31 -7.79 -38.73 32.22
C TYR A 31 -8.13 -40.22 32.37
N ASP A 32 -7.25 -40.98 33.04
CA ASP A 32 -7.52 -42.37 33.44
C ASP A 32 -7.98 -42.40 34.91
N PRO A 33 -9.24 -42.75 35.20
CA PRO A 33 -9.77 -42.77 36.56
C PRO A 33 -9.22 -43.89 37.45
N ASN A 34 -8.37 -44.79 36.93
CA ASN A 34 -7.78 -45.90 37.70
C ASN A 34 -6.35 -45.65 38.22
N LEU A 35 -5.84 -44.41 38.17
CA LEU A 35 -4.54 -44.10 38.76
C LEU A 35 -4.63 -44.06 40.31
N PRO A 36 -3.80 -44.83 41.04
CA PRO A 36 -3.80 -44.80 42.49
C PRO A 36 -3.33 -43.43 43.02
N PRO A 37 -3.85 -42.96 44.17
CA PRO A 37 -3.47 -41.66 44.72
C PRO A 37 -1.97 -41.62 45.05
N LEU A 38 -1.31 -40.55 44.60
CA LEU A 38 0.11 -40.30 44.84
C LEU A 38 0.40 -40.19 46.34
N GLN A 39 1.28 -41.05 46.85
CA GLN A 39 1.75 -40.99 48.24
C GLN A 39 2.70 -39.79 48.44
N PRO A 40 2.70 -39.11 49.61
CA PRO A 40 3.33 -37.80 49.76
C PRO A 40 4.86 -37.78 49.80
N ASN A 41 5.57 -38.90 49.57
CA ASN A 41 6.99 -39.01 49.94
C ASN A 41 7.86 -39.85 48.97
N SER A 42 7.71 -39.64 47.66
CA SER A 42 8.70 -40.12 46.68
C SER A 42 9.66 -39.00 46.26
N PRO A 43 10.98 -39.23 46.25
CA PRO A 43 11.96 -38.24 45.79
C PRO A 43 11.81 -38.08 44.26
N TYR A 44 11.36 -36.89 43.82
CA TYR A 44 11.30 -36.57 42.39
C TYR A 44 12.72 -36.54 41.78
N PRO A 45 12.91 -37.06 40.55
CA PRO A 45 14.13 -36.79 39.82
C PRO A 45 14.22 -35.29 39.51
N PRO A 46 15.44 -34.69 39.51
CA PRO A 46 15.59 -33.27 39.24
C PRO A 46 15.05 -32.93 37.85
N LEU A 47 14.22 -31.89 37.77
CA LEU A 47 13.70 -31.36 36.52
C LEU A 47 14.86 -31.02 35.56
N PRO A 48 14.76 -31.37 34.27
CA PRO A 48 15.80 -31.05 33.29
C PRO A 48 15.97 -29.52 33.24
N GLN A 49 17.18 -29.06 33.55
CA GLN A 49 17.55 -27.66 33.38
C GLN A 49 17.37 -27.25 31.91
N PRO A 50 16.94 -26.01 31.60
CA PRO A 50 16.86 -25.54 30.23
C PRO A 50 18.25 -25.61 29.62
N SER A 51 18.41 -26.52 28.67
CA SER A 51 19.62 -26.68 27.88
C SER A 51 19.99 -25.34 27.26
N ARG A 52 21.20 -24.84 27.54
CA ARG A 52 21.80 -23.67 26.88
C ARG A 52 21.55 -23.79 25.37
N PRO A 53 21.19 -22.70 24.67
CA PRO A 53 20.98 -22.76 23.23
C PRO A 53 22.26 -23.28 22.59
N ARG A 54 22.16 -24.47 21.99
CA ARG A 54 23.21 -25.06 21.18
C ARG A 54 23.50 -24.04 20.06
N PRO A 55 24.76 -23.68 19.77
CA PRO A 55 25.04 -22.83 18.64
C PRO A 55 24.45 -23.51 17.40
N GLU A 56 23.48 -22.86 16.76
CA GLU A 56 22.93 -23.32 15.50
C GLU A 56 24.09 -23.43 14.51
N MET A 57 24.50 -24.67 14.22
CA MET A 57 25.47 -24.94 13.17
C MET A 57 24.85 -24.53 11.85
N SER A 58 25.16 -23.32 11.40
CA SER A 58 25.24 -22.86 10.02
C SER A 58 24.31 -23.56 9.03
N SER A 59 23.17 -22.96 8.74
CA SER A 59 22.32 -23.27 7.58
C SER A 59 22.98 -22.95 6.22
N HIS A 60 24.30 -22.74 6.18
CA HIS A 60 25.06 -22.40 4.98
C HIS A 60 25.51 -23.61 4.14
N VAL A 61 25.13 -24.85 4.49
CA VAL A 61 25.65 -26.05 3.80
C VAL A 61 24.81 -26.48 2.58
N VAL A 62 23.56 -26.02 2.44
CA VAL A 62 22.70 -26.45 1.33
C VAL A 62 22.55 -25.32 0.33
N ARG A 63 23.10 -25.51 -0.88
CA ARG A 63 22.79 -24.62 -2.02
C ARG A 63 21.27 -24.68 -2.26
N PRO A 64 20.54 -23.55 -2.18
CA PRO A 64 19.11 -23.55 -2.43
C PRO A 64 18.84 -24.11 -3.84
N PRO A 65 17.82 -24.97 -4.01
CA PRO A 65 17.53 -25.56 -5.31
C PRO A 65 17.25 -24.48 -6.35
N LYS A 66 17.79 -24.65 -7.57
CA LYS A 66 17.57 -23.72 -8.68
C LYS A 66 16.07 -23.61 -8.95
N ARG A 67 15.53 -22.38 -8.93
CA ARG A 67 14.11 -22.14 -9.23
C ARG A 67 13.80 -22.47 -10.70
N PRO A 68 12.65 -23.08 -11.01
CA PRO A 68 12.30 -23.46 -12.37
C PRO A 68 11.99 -22.23 -13.24
N PRO A 69 12.33 -22.25 -14.54
CA PRO A 69 12.01 -21.18 -15.48
C PRO A 69 10.49 -21.06 -15.71
N ARG A 70 10.00 -19.84 -15.91
CA ARG A 70 8.59 -19.50 -16.13
C ARG A 70 8.28 -19.09 -17.58
N SER A 71 9.29 -18.77 -18.39
CA SER A 71 9.11 -18.38 -19.79
C SER A 71 10.23 -18.83 -20.74
N GLY A 72 9.99 -18.65 -22.04
CA GLY A 72 10.97 -18.88 -23.12
C GLY A 72 11.39 -20.34 -23.34
N TRP A 73 12.48 -20.52 -24.08
CA TRP A 73 13.03 -21.85 -24.39
C TRP A 73 13.43 -22.64 -23.14
N ARG A 74 13.85 -21.94 -22.07
CA ARG A 74 14.19 -22.57 -20.79
C ARG A 74 12.99 -23.27 -20.17
N LYS A 75 11.80 -22.65 -20.21
CA LYS A 75 10.55 -23.31 -19.81
C LYS A 75 10.21 -24.47 -20.74
N ALA A 76 10.40 -24.33 -22.05
CA ALA A 76 10.17 -25.43 -22.99
C ALA A 76 11.06 -26.65 -22.71
N VAL A 77 12.35 -26.44 -22.41
CA VAL A 77 13.28 -27.51 -22.00
C VAL A 77 12.88 -28.12 -20.66
N TYR A 78 12.51 -27.29 -19.68
CA TYR A 78 12.06 -27.78 -18.37
C TYR A 78 10.80 -28.64 -18.47
N VAL A 79 9.81 -28.21 -19.24
CA VAL A 79 8.56 -28.98 -19.43
C VAL A 79 8.79 -30.19 -20.35
N GLY A 80 9.49 -30.01 -21.46
CA GLY A 80 9.76 -31.06 -22.45
C GLY A 80 10.66 -32.18 -21.93
N SER A 81 11.53 -31.92 -20.96
CA SER A 81 12.30 -32.94 -20.24
C SER A 81 11.54 -33.62 -19.10
N GLY A 82 10.23 -33.38 -18.94
CA GLY A 82 9.46 -33.92 -17.83
C GLY A 82 9.90 -33.38 -16.46
N LYS A 83 10.37 -32.12 -16.41
CA LYS A 83 10.96 -31.45 -15.23
C LYS A 83 12.32 -32.03 -14.77
N LEU A 84 12.95 -32.90 -15.56
CA LEU A 84 14.25 -33.49 -15.24
C LEU A 84 15.40 -32.49 -15.45
N ILE A 85 15.32 -31.64 -16.46
CA ILE A 85 16.36 -30.64 -16.78
C ILE A 85 15.85 -29.26 -16.36
N ASN A 86 16.38 -28.73 -15.27
CA ASN A 86 16.09 -27.37 -14.82
C ASN A 86 17.24 -26.41 -15.16
N PRO A 87 17.18 -25.69 -16.30
CA PRO A 87 18.19 -24.69 -16.67
C PRO A 87 18.19 -23.47 -15.73
N GLY A 88 17.18 -23.34 -14.87
CA GLY A 88 17.01 -22.23 -13.94
C GLY A 88 16.36 -21.00 -14.59
N GLU A 89 15.99 -20.03 -13.75
CA GLU A 89 15.50 -18.72 -14.18
C GLU A 89 16.54 -17.98 -15.05
N SER A 90 16.05 -17.35 -16.11
CA SER A 90 16.79 -16.39 -16.94
C SER A 90 17.18 -15.12 -16.15
N PRO A 91 18.18 -14.34 -16.60
CA PRO A 91 18.54 -13.09 -15.94
C PRO A 91 17.37 -12.10 -15.81
N ALA A 92 16.50 -12.04 -16.82
CA ALA A 92 15.31 -11.19 -16.80
C ALA A 92 14.30 -11.65 -15.74
N GLU A 93 14.03 -12.96 -15.62
CA GLU A 93 13.15 -13.51 -14.60
C GLU A 93 13.70 -13.29 -13.18
N ARG A 94 15.02 -13.42 -13.00
CA ARG A 94 15.69 -13.13 -11.73
C ARG A 94 15.54 -11.65 -11.35
N ARG A 95 15.82 -10.74 -12.28
CA ARG A 95 15.67 -9.30 -12.08
C ARG A 95 14.24 -8.92 -11.71
N GLN A 96 13.26 -9.44 -12.45
CA GLN A 96 11.85 -9.20 -12.13
C GLN A 96 11.49 -9.73 -10.74
N ARG A 97 11.94 -10.93 -10.37
CA ARG A 97 11.74 -11.50 -9.03
C ARG A 97 12.39 -10.65 -7.93
N GLU A 98 13.58 -10.14 -8.15
CA GLU A 98 14.30 -9.28 -7.20
C GLU A 98 13.56 -7.94 -7.00
N LEU A 99 13.05 -7.35 -8.07
CA LEU A 99 12.21 -6.16 -7.99
C LEU A 99 10.91 -6.43 -7.22
N VAL A 100 10.22 -7.53 -7.51
CA VAL A 100 9.00 -7.93 -6.77
C VAL A 100 9.29 -8.17 -5.29
N ALA A 101 10.46 -8.72 -4.95
CA ALA A 101 10.87 -8.92 -3.56
C ALA A 101 11.11 -7.59 -2.84
N ARG A 102 11.74 -6.60 -3.49
CA ARG A 102 11.88 -5.23 -2.97
C ARG A 102 10.53 -4.57 -2.77
N VAL A 103 9.65 -4.65 -3.77
CA VAL A 103 8.27 -4.14 -3.68
C VAL A 103 7.49 -4.78 -2.55
N ASN A 104 7.78 -6.03 -2.15
CA ASN A 104 7.09 -6.75 -1.08
C ASN A 104 7.77 -6.66 0.29
N GLN A 105 8.78 -5.82 0.46
CA GLN A 105 9.44 -5.71 1.76
C GLN A 105 8.46 -5.23 2.85
N PRO A 106 8.63 -5.68 4.11
CA PRO A 106 7.72 -5.32 5.18
C PRO A 106 7.58 -3.81 5.35
N LEU A 107 6.34 -3.33 5.42
CA LEU A 107 6.03 -1.95 5.74
C LEU A 107 5.24 -1.92 7.05
N ARG A 108 5.72 -1.16 8.03
CA ARG A 108 5.00 -0.93 9.29
C ARG A 108 4.32 0.43 9.23
N GLY A 109 3.03 0.47 9.55
CA GLY A 109 2.23 1.69 9.51
C GLY A 109 1.84 2.09 8.09
N CYS A 110 1.69 3.40 7.88
CA CYS A 110 1.30 4.01 6.63
C CYS A 110 2.47 4.78 6.01
N PHE A 111 2.76 4.53 4.74
CA PHE A 111 3.74 5.25 3.94
C PHE A 111 3.04 6.20 2.96
N ARG A 112 3.32 7.49 3.08
CA ARG A 112 2.67 8.57 2.33
C ARG A 112 3.57 9.03 1.18
N ILE A 113 3.08 8.89 -0.03
CA ILE A 113 3.79 9.25 -1.26
C ILE A 113 3.06 10.44 -1.88
N ALA A 114 3.72 11.59 -2.00
CA ALA A 114 3.15 12.73 -2.72
C ALA A 114 3.67 12.80 -4.16
N MET A 115 2.74 12.98 -5.09
CA MET A 115 3.00 13.00 -6.52
C MET A 115 2.99 14.45 -6.99
N MET A 116 4.10 14.93 -7.55
CA MET A 116 4.30 16.34 -7.84
C MET A 116 4.61 16.59 -9.32
N SER A 117 4.07 17.69 -9.84
CA SER A 117 4.42 18.23 -11.16
C SER A 117 4.02 19.70 -11.24
N LEU A 118 4.88 20.55 -11.80
CA LEU A 118 4.59 21.98 -11.99
C LEU A 118 3.86 22.26 -13.33
N LYS A 119 3.65 21.25 -14.18
CA LYS A 119 2.95 21.39 -15.47
C LYS A 119 1.84 20.35 -15.62
N GLY A 120 0.69 20.78 -16.15
CA GLY A 120 -0.38 19.88 -16.57
C GLY A 120 0.04 18.98 -17.74
N GLY A 121 -0.53 17.78 -17.82
CA GLY A 121 -0.31 16.88 -18.96
C GLY A 121 1.03 16.12 -18.96
N VAL A 122 1.82 16.17 -17.87
CA VAL A 122 3.03 15.33 -17.74
C VAL A 122 2.73 13.85 -17.44
N GLY A 123 1.45 13.52 -17.24
CA GLY A 123 0.97 12.18 -16.87
C GLY A 123 1.08 11.88 -15.38
N LYS A 124 1.13 12.89 -14.51
CA LYS A 124 1.19 12.70 -13.04
C LYS A 124 0.10 11.76 -12.52
N THR A 125 -1.17 12.06 -12.80
CA THR A 125 -2.31 11.21 -12.41
C THR A 125 -2.20 9.78 -12.96
N THR A 126 -1.69 9.63 -14.18
CA THR A 126 -1.41 8.31 -14.79
C THR A 126 -0.32 7.57 -14.02
N ILE A 127 0.79 8.24 -13.66
CA ILE A 127 1.86 7.65 -12.84
C ILE A 127 1.35 7.33 -11.43
N THR A 128 0.54 8.20 -10.83
CA THR A 128 -0.09 7.97 -9.51
C THR A 128 -0.90 6.68 -9.53
N THR A 129 -1.77 6.52 -10.53
CA THR A 129 -2.63 5.34 -10.66
C THR A 129 -1.81 4.09 -10.96
N THR A 130 -0.89 4.14 -11.93
CA THR A 130 -0.09 2.97 -12.32
C THR A 130 0.86 2.52 -11.22
N LEU A 131 1.48 3.44 -10.47
CA LEU A 131 2.31 3.13 -9.31
C LEU A 131 1.46 2.51 -8.18
N GLY A 132 0.32 3.12 -7.86
CA GLY A 132 -0.61 2.59 -6.86
C GLY A 132 -1.12 1.19 -7.22
N ALA A 133 -1.53 0.97 -8.46
CA ALA A 133 -1.97 -0.32 -8.98
C ALA A 133 -0.84 -1.37 -8.97
N THR A 134 0.39 -0.96 -9.28
CA THR A 134 1.57 -1.84 -9.19
C THR A 134 1.82 -2.29 -7.75
N PHE A 135 1.70 -1.37 -6.77
CA PHE A 135 1.80 -1.75 -5.37
C PHE A 135 0.64 -2.65 -4.94
N ALA A 136 -0.61 -2.31 -5.27
CA ALA A 136 -1.81 -3.04 -4.86
C ALA A 136 -1.88 -4.46 -5.45
N SER A 137 -1.41 -4.64 -6.69
CA SER A 137 -1.39 -5.95 -7.35
C SER A 137 -0.30 -6.87 -6.81
N LEU A 138 0.82 -6.32 -6.34
CA LEU A 138 1.98 -7.09 -5.89
C LEU A 138 2.02 -7.32 -4.38
N ARG A 139 1.49 -6.39 -3.59
CA ARG A 139 1.49 -6.44 -2.13
C ARG A 139 0.17 -7.03 -1.61
N GLY A 140 0.20 -7.64 -0.43
CA GLY A 140 -1.01 -7.99 0.34
C GLY A 140 -1.65 -6.79 1.05
N ASP A 141 -1.00 -5.63 0.96
CA ASP A 141 -1.35 -4.39 1.63
C ASP A 141 -2.52 -3.65 0.99
N ARG A 142 -3.14 -2.76 1.75
CA ARG A 142 -4.14 -1.83 1.22
C ARG A 142 -3.45 -0.57 0.72
N VAL A 143 -3.75 -0.20 -0.52
CA VAL A 143 -3.15 0.95 -1.21
C VAL A 143 -4.29 1.84 -1.69
N ILE A 144 -4.20 3.13 -1.37
CA ILE A 144 -5.17 4.14 -1.81
C ILE A 144 -4.47 5.29 -2.50
N ALA A 145 -5.10 5.83 -3.54
CA ALA A 145 -4.74 7.10 -4.14
C ALA A 145 -5.82 8.15 -3.82
N VAL A 146 -5.40 9.34 -3.40
CA VAL A 146 -6.26 10.46 -3.05
C VAL A 146 -6.00 11.58 -4.04
N ASP A 147 -7.07 12.13 -4.60
CA ASP A 147 -6.99 13.31 -5.46
C ASP A 147 -6.94 14.56 -4.57
N ALA A 148 -5.83 15.30 -4.62
CA ALA A 148 -5.65 16.56 -3.90
C ALA A 148 -5.63 17.76 -4.87
N ASN A 149 -6.27 17.63 -6.04
CA ASN A 149 -6.40 18.71 -7.01
C ASN A 149 -7.69 19.53 -6.77
N PRO A 150 -7.59 20.84 -6.47
CA PRO A 150 -8.75 21.72 -6.26
C PRO A 150 -9.48 22.08 -7.56
N ASP A 151 -8.80 22.06 -8.71
CA ASP A 151 -9.31 22.69 -9.94
C ASP A 151 -10.15 21.75 -10.82
N ARG A 152 -9.94 20.43 -10.68
CA ARG A 152 -10.74 19.29 -11.20
C ARG A 152 -9.88 18.03 -11.17
N GLY A 153 -10.23 17.10 -10.29
CA GLY A 153 -9.61 15.79 -10.22
C GLY A 153 -9.90 14.92 -11.46
N THR A 154 -8.89 14.21 -11.95
CA THR A 154 -9.06 13.20 -13.04
C THR A 154 -8.67 11.80 -12.58
N LEU A 155 -8.29 11.65 -11.31
CA LEU A 155 -7.81 10.39 -10.75
C LEU A 155 -8.91 9.32 -10.72
N SER A 156 -10.14 9.70 -10.36
CA SER A 156 -11.30 8.78 -10.32
C SER A 156 -11.68 8.20 -11.67
N GLN A 157 -11.25 8.82 -12.77
CA GLN A 157 -11.54 8.36 -14.14
C GLN A 157 -10.60 7.23 -14.60
N LYS A 158 -9.63 6.83 -13.77
CA LYS A 158 -8.62 5.82 -14.12
C LYS A 158 -8.96 4.40 -13.68
N ILE A 159 -10.09 4.22 -12.99
CA ILE A 159 -10.64 2.93 -12.59
C ILE A 159 -12.17 2.95 -12.73
N PRO A 160 -12.84 1.80 -12.73
CA PRO A 160 -14.30 1.74 -12.66
C PRO A 160 -14.84 2.50 -11.44
N ILE A 161 -15.88 3.29 -11.66
CA ILE A 161 -16.52 4.09 -10.60
C ILE A 161 -17.56 3.21 -9.89
N GLU A 162 -17.30 2.91 -8.62
CA GLU A 162 -18.22 2.16 -7.75
C GLU A 162 -19.07 3.08 -6.87
N THR A 163 -18.60 4.30 -6.62
CA THR A 163 -19.26 5.29 -5.77
C THR A 163 -18.97 6.71 -6.27
N THR A 164 -19.94 7.60 -6.11
CA THR A 164 -19.80 9.04 -6.40
C THR A 164 -19.37 9.84 -5.18
N ALA A 165 -19.17 9.17 -4.03
CA ALA A 165 -18.70 9.80 -2.82
C ALA A 165 -17.30 10.40 -3.00
N THR A 166 -17.09 11.55 -2.36
CA THR A 166 -15.86 12.35 -2.46
C THR A 166 -15.18 12.46 -1.11
N VAL A 167 -13.97 13.01 -1.09
CA VAL A 167 -13.22 13.33 0.12
C VAL A 167 -14.02 14.15 1.14
N ARG A 168 -14.93 15.01 0.69
CA ARG A 168 -15.82 15.79 1.58
C ARG A 168 -16.85 14.92 2.29
N HIS A 169 -17.41 13.95 1.58
CA HIS A 169 -18.35 12.99 2.16
C HIS A 169 -17.65 12.17 3.26
N LEU A 170 -16.42 11.72 2.99
CA LEU A 170 -15.59 11.02 3.98
C LEU A 170 -15.34 11.88 5.21
N LEU A 171 -14.94 13.14 5.03
CA LEU A 171 -14.66 14.06 6.14
C LEU A 171 -15.89 14.42 6.97
N ARG A 172 -17.05 14.56 6.33
CA ARG A 172 -18.33 14.83 7.01
C ARG A 172 -18.74 13.68 7.92
N ASP A 173 -18.45 12.44 7.51
CA ASP A 173 -18.82 11.23 8.23
C ASP A 173 -17.66 10.62 9.03
N ALA A 174 -16.53 11.34 9.19
CA ALA A 174 -15.30 10.84 9.81
C ALA A 174 -15.52 10.19 11.19
N ASP A 175 -16.38 10.77 12.03
CA ASP A 175 -16.66 10.26 13.38
C ASP A 175 -17.46 8.94 13.39
N LYS A 176 -18.07 8.58 12.25
CA LYS A 176 -18.81 7.32 12.08
C LYS A 176 -17.94 6.19 11.55
N ILE A 177 -16.72 6.50 11.09
CA ILE A 177 -15.81 5.54 10.46
C ILE A 177 -15.02 4.83 11.54
N THR A 178 -15.39 3.59 11.80
CA THR A 178 -14.78 2.75 12.86
C THR A 178 -14.08 1.53 12.30
N ARG A 179 -14.38 1.16 11.05
CA ARG A 179 -13.85 -0.02 10.38
C ARG A 179 -13.52 0.31 8.93
N TYR A 180 -12.65 -0.50 8.34
CA TYR A 180 -12.28 -0.38 6.93
C TYR A 180 -13.48 -0.45 5.97
N SER A 181 -14.49 -1.28 6.27
CA SER A 181 -15.73 -1.36 5.48
C SER A 181 -16.47 -0.04 5.38
N ASP A 182 -16.35 0.82 6.39
CA ASP A 182 -17.01 2.12 6.42
C ASP A 182 -16.32 3.07 5.43
N VAL A 183 -14.98 3.04 5.35
CA VAL A 183 -14.19 3.80 4.38
C VAL A 183 -14.46 3.36 2.94
N ARG A 184 -14.72 2.06 2.72
CA ARG A 184 -15.03 1.50 1.39
C ARG A 184 -16.28 2.10 0.75
N ALA A 185 -17.21 2.63 1.53
CA ALA A 185 -18.38 3.34 0.98
C ALA A 185 -18.00 4.63 0.21
N TYR A 186 -16.79 5.17 0.46
CA TYR A 186 -16.32 6.45 -0.07
C TYR A 186 -15.27 6.32 -1.17
N THR A 187 -14.91 5.09 -1.56
CA THR A 187 -13.78 4.82 -2.45
C THR A 187 -14.19 3.87 -3.57
N SER A 188 -13.64 4.06 -4.77
CA SER A 188 -13.79 3.08 -5.87
C SER A 188 -12.56 2.19 -5.96
N GLN A 189 -12.70 0.92 -6.31
CA GLN A 189 -11.60 -0.03 -6.45
C GLN A 189 -11.51 -0.62 -7.87
N GLY A 190 -10.31 -0.62 -8.45
CA GLY A 190 -10.04 -1.29 -9.73
C GLY A 190 -9.58 -2.74 -9.56
N GLU A 191 -9.43 -3.48 -10.67
CA GLU A 191 -9.00 -4.89 -10.67
C GLU A 191 -7.66 -5.14 -9.97
N SER A 192 -6.76 -4.15 -9.99
CA SER A 192 -5.48 -4.19 -9.29
C SER A 192 -5.59 -4.13 -7.76
N ARG A 193 -6.80 -3.92 -7.22
CA ARG A 193 -7.13 -3.59 -5.83
C ARG A 193 -6.68 -2.21 -5.36
N LEU A 194 -6.16 -1.37 -6.25
CA LEU A 194 -5.96 0.04 -5.96
C LEU A 194 -7.32 0.68 -5.67
N GLU A 195 -7.40 1.37 -4.54
CA GLU A 195 -8.54 2.20 -4.20
C GLU A 195 -8.28 3.65 -4.54
N ILE A 196 -9.32 4.37 -4.96
CA ILE A 196 -9.26 5.80 -5.24
C ILE A 196 -10.33 6.52 -4.44
N LEU A 197 -9.90 7.55 -3.71
CA LEU A 197 -10.76 8.55 -3.09
C LEU A 197 -10.81 9.78 -4.00
N ALA A 198 -11.99 10.03 -4.57
CA ALA A 198 -12.21 11.15 -5.47
C ALA A 198 -12.21 12.50 -4.72
N SER A 199 -11.69 13.54 -5.37
CA SER A 199 -11.86 14.93 -4.93
C SER A 199 -13.25 15.46 -5.26
N GLU A 200 -13.65 16.53 -4.57
CA GLU A 200 -14.86 17.27 -4.93
C GLU A 200 -14.67 17.95 -6.29
N GLN A 201 -15.65 17.81 -7.18
CA GLN A 201 -15.57 18.34 -8.55
C GLN A 201 -16.47 19.56 -8.78
N ASP A 202 -17.34 19.89 -7.83
CA ASP A 202 -18.26 21.02 -7.94
C ASP A 202 -17.52 22.37 -7.76
N PRO A 203 -17.39 23.19 -8.82
CA PRO A 203 -16.75 24.51 -8.74
C PRO A 203 -17.54 25.52 -7.90
N ALA A 204 -18.83 25.26 -7.61
CA ALA A 204 -19.67 26.12 -6.80
C ALA A 204 -19.37 25.99 -5.29
N VAL A 205 -18.60 24.97 -4.88
CA VAL A 205 -18.16 24.80 -3.50
C VAL A 205 -17.00 25.78 -3.23
N SER A 206 -17.33 26.89 -2.57
CA SER A 206 -16.47 28.07 -2.38
C SER A 206 -15.19 27.84 -1.54
N GLU A 207 -15.14 26.79 -0.71
CA GLU A 207 -13.98 26.53 0.16
C GLU A 207 -13.00 25.57 -0.53
N ALA A 208 -11.87 26.07 -1.03
CA ALA A 208 -10.82 25.23 -1.59
C ALA A 208 -10.35 24.17 -0.57
N PHE A 209 -10.09 22.95 -1.04
CA PHE A 209 -9.58 21.85 -0.20
C PHE A 209 -8.35 22.31 0.59
N SER A 210 -8.46 22.39 1.92
CA SER A 210 -7.48 23.07 2.78
C SER A 210 -6.37 22.14 3.27
N GLU A 211 -5.30 22.72 3.85
CA GLU A 211 -4.28 21.98 4.59
C GLU A 211 -4.91 21.12 5.70
N THR A 212 -5.82 21.71 6.47
CA THR A 212 -6.52 21.04 7.57
C THR A 212 -7.36 19.86 7.07
N ASP A 213 -8.08 20.03 5.96
CA ASP A 213 -8.87 18.94 5.38
C ASP A 213 -7.98 17.79 4.93
N TYR A 214 -6.87 18.09 4.25
CA TYR A 214 -5.92 17.08 3.83
C TYR A 214 -5.34 16.31 5.02
N LEU A 215 -4.88 17.01 6.06
CA LEU A 215 -4.33 16.36 7.26
C LEU A 215 -5.36 15.47 7.96
N ARG A 216 -6.63 15.88 8.03
CA ARG A 216 -7.71 15.04 8.57
C ARG A 216 -7.97 13.80 7.72
N VAL A 217 -7.97 13.92 6.40
CA VAL A 217 -8.13 12.78 5.48
C VAL A 217 -7.01 11.79 5.66
N VAL A 218 -5.76 12.24 5.61
CA VAL A 218 -4.59 11.36 5.74
C VAL A 218 -4.54 10.71 7.12
N SER A 219 -4.85 11.47 8.19
CA SER A 219 -4.94 10.93 9.55
C SER A 219 -6.02 9.86 9.69
N LEU A 220 -7.11 9.92 8.92
CA LEU A 220 -8.10 8.86 8.89
C LEU A 220 -7.60 7.66 8.08
N LEU A 221 -7.05 7.90 6.88
CA LEU A 221 -6.63 6.84 5.97
C LEU A 221 -5.45 6.02 6.50
N GLU A 222 -4.52 6.61 7.24
CA GLU A 222 -3.36 5.89 7.80
C GLU A 222 -3.73 4.74 8.75
N HIS A 223 -4.94 4.75 9.32
CA HIS A 223 -5.45 3.67 10.17
C HIS A 223 -5.89 2.45 9.37
N TYR A 224 -6.21 2.64 8.09
CA TYR A 224 -6.84 1.62 7.26
C TYR A 224 -5.99 1.19 6.05
N TYR A 225 -5.05 2.02 5.62
CA TYR A 225 -4.19 1.81 4.46
C TYR A 225 -2.70 1.79 4.84
N ASN A 226 -1.94 0.94 4.15
CA ASN A 226 -0.49 0.86 4.34
C ASN A 226 0.24 1.85 3.43
N ILE A 227 -0.31 2.17 2.26
CA ILE A 227 0.28 3.12 1.31
C ILE A 227 -0.79 4.11 0.87
N VAL A 228 -0.50 5.39 1.02
CA VAL A 228 -1.35 6.49 0.56
C VAL A 228 -0.59 7.28 -0.49
N LEU A 229 -1.09 7.29 -1.72
CA LEU A 229 -0.58 8.15 -2.79
C LEU A 229 -1.44 9.40 -2.88
N THR A 230 -0.83 10.58 -2.86
CA THR A 230 -1.53 11.85 -3.03
C THR A 230 -1.23 12.42 -4.41
N ASP A 231 -2.25 12.48 -5.28
CA ASP A 231 -2.16 13.13 -6.58
C ASP A 231 -2.30 14.65 -6.40
N CYS A 232 -1.17 15.35 -6.23
CA CYS A 232 -1.22 16.79 -6.00
C CYS A 232 -1.65 17.51 -7.27
N GLY A 233 -2.36 18.64 -7.18
CA GLY A 233 -2.62 19.50 -8.35
C GLY A 233 -1.33 20.02 -9.01
N THR A 234 -1.46 20.83 -10.05
CA THR A 234 -0.32 21.42 -10.78
C THR A 234 0.30 22.64 -10.10
N GLY A 235 -0.30 23.14 -9.01
CA GLY A 235 0.14 24.32 -8.28
C GLY A 235 0.88 23.98 -6.99
N LEU A 236 2.14 24.45 -6.87
CA LEU A 236 2.94 24.37 -5.63
C LEU A 236 2.45 25.34 -4.53
N MET A 237 1.65 26.34 -4.89
CA MET A 237 1.19 27.41 -4.00
C MET A 237 -0.23 27.19 -3.46
N HIS A 238 -0.79 25.99 -3.64
CA HIS A 238 -2.13 25.70 -3.13
C HIS A 238 -2.11 25.47 -1.61
N SER A 239 -3.18 25.87 -0.91
CA SER A 239 -3.28 25.81 0.56
C SER A 239 -3.02 24.40 1.11
N ALA A 240 -3.47 23.34 0.44
CA ALA A 240 -3.22 21.96 0.85
C ALA A 240 -1.76 21.50 0.70
N MET A 241 -0.94 22.15 -0.16
CA MET A 241 0.38 21.64 -0.53
C MET A 241 1.33 21.55 0.67
N LYS A 242 1.27 22.52 1.58
CA LYS A 242 2.09 22.50 2.80
C LYS A 242 1.81 21.24 3.63
N GLY A 243 0.52 20.92 3.88
CA GLY A 243 0.14 19.71 4.62
C GLY A 243 0.56 18.42 3.90
N VAL A 244 0.50 18.41 2.57
CA VAL A 244 1.00 17.28 1.76
C VAL A 244 2.50 17.09 1.95
N LEU A 245 3.29 18.15 1.83
CA LEU A 245 4.74 18.07 1.93
C LEU A 245 5.21 17.76 3.36
N ASP A 246 4.58 18.36 4.37
CA ASP A 246 4.92 18.15 5.79
C ASP A 246 4.62 16.72 6.25
N SER A 247 3.65 16.05 5.64
CA SER A 247 3.27 14.68 6.00
C SER A 247 3.85 13.61 5.07
N ALA A 248 4.40 13.97 3.90
CA ALA A 248 4.91 13.00 2.94
C ALA A 248 6.20 12.31 3.43
N ASP A 249 6.24 10.98 3.31
CA ASP A 249 7.44 10.19 3.57
C ASP A 249 8.40 10.20 2.37
N ALA A 250 7.86 10.31 1.15
CA ALA A 250 8.62 10.40 -0.09
C ALA A 250 7.83 11.15 -1.19
N LEU A 251 8.57 11.62 -2.19
CA LEU A 251 8.00 12.27 -3.38
C LEU A 251 8.26 11.48 -4.64
N VAL A 252 7.33 11.58 -5.58
CA VAL A 252 7.59 11.33 -7.01
C VAL A 252 7.40 12.62 -7.77
N VAL A 253 8.48 13.15 -8.34
CA VAL A 253 8.42 14.30 -9.25
C VAL A 253 8.24 13.78 -10.67
N VAL A 254 7.10 14.06 -11.28
CA VAL A 254 6.76 13.58 -12.63
C VAL A 254 7.15 14.64 -13.65
N SER A 255 7.93 14.22 -14.65
CA SER A 255 8.45 15.06 -15.72
C SER A 255 8.25 14.38 -17.07
N THR A 256 8.06 15.15 -18.14
CA THR A 256 8.14 14.60 -19.51
C THR A 256 9.59 14.56 -19.99
N GLY A 257 9.90 13.67 -20.93
CA GLY A 257 11.20 13.63 -21.63
C GLY A 257 11.42 14.79 -22.64
N SER A 258 11.07 16.02 -22.26
CA SER A 258 11.18 17.24 -23.08
C SER A 258 11.90 18.34 -22.31
N VAL A 259 12.38 19.38 -23.02
CA VAL A 259 13.09 20.51 -22.40
C VAL A 259 12.19 21.20 -21.38
N ASP A 260 10.95 21.52 -21.77
CA ASP A 260 9.96 22.12 -20.88
C ASP A 260 9.69 21.26 -19.63
N GLY A 261 9.57 19.94 -19.82
CA GLY A 261 9.35 19.01 -18.71
C GLY A 261 10.53 19.00 -17.73
N ALA A 262 11.74 18.96 -18.28
CA ALA A 262 12.99 19.01 -17.52
C ALA A 262 13.13 20.31 -16.72
N THR A 263 12.89 21.45 -17.36
CA THR A 263 12.92 22.78 -16.72
C THR A 263 11.86 22.87 -15.62
N SER A 264 10.64 22.41 -15.88
CA SER A 264 9.53 22.43 -14.92
C SER A 264 9.80 21.55 -13.69
N ALA A 265 10.35 20.35 -13.89
CA ALA A 265 10.72 19.47 -12.78
C ALA A 265 11.94 20.00 -12.00
N SER A 266 12.92 20.61 -12.67
CA SER A 266 14.04 21.27 -11.99
C SER A 266 13.56 22.42 -11.12
N ALA A 267 12.68 23.28 -11.64
CA ALA A 267 12.08 24.36 -10.86
C ALA A 267 11.26 23.84 -9.66
N THR A 268 10.62 22.68 -9.79
CA THR A 268 9.93 22.03 -8.66
C THR A 268 10.92 21.63 -7.57
N ILE A 269 12.03 20.99 -7.95
CA ILE A 269 13.09 20.59 -7.02
C ILE A 269 13.74 21.82 -6.36
N ASP A 270 14.09 22.84 -7.15
CA ASP A 270 14.68 24.08 -6.64
C ASP A 270 13.75 24.77 -5.63
N TRP A 271 12.44 24.80 -5.93
CA TRP A 271 11.44 25.34 -5.01
C TRP A 271 11.37 24.53 -3.72
N LEU A 272 11.33 23.19 -3.79
CA LEU A 272 11.31 22.32 -2.61
C LEU A 272 12.54 22.55 -1.72
N GLU A 273 13.73 22.62 -2.32
CA GLU A 273 14.97 22.89 -1.59
C GLU A 273 14.96 24.27 -0.93
N ALA A 274 14.54 25.30 -1.66
CA ALA A 274 14.46 26.67 -1.14
C ALA A 274 13.45 26.86 0.00
N HIS A 275 12.45 25.98 0.10
CA HIS A 275 11.39 26.03 1.12
C HIS A 275 11.58 25.00 2.25
N GLY A 276 12.78 24.43 2.38
CA GLY A 276 13.13 23.56 3.52
C GLY A 276 12.83 22.07 3.33
N TYR A 277 12.34 21.65 2.17
CA TYR A 277 12.05 20.24 1.86
C TYR A 277 13.24 19.49 1.23
N GLY A 278 14.47 19.97 1.44
CA GLY A 278 15.67 19.36 0.85
C GLY A 278 15.87 17.88 1.22
N ASP A 279 15.57 17.48 2.45
CA ASP A 279 15.66 16.07 2.85
C ASP A 279 14.55 15.21 2.23
N LEU A 280 13.41 15.81 1.92
CA LEU A 280 12.34 15.14 1.18
C LEU A 280 12.74 14.98 -0.32
N VAL A 281 13.41 15.98 -0.90
CA VAL A 281 14.00 15.89 -2.26
C VAL A 281 15.05 14.78 -2.34
N LYS A 282 15.96 14.67 -1.36
CA LYS A 282 16.95 13.57 -1.32
C LYS A 282 16.30 12.18 -1.25
N ARG A 283 15.07 12.10 -0.73
CA ARG A 283 14.24 10.88 -0.69
C ARG A 283 13.23 10.81 -1.84
N SER A 284 13.29 11.70 -2.83
CA SER A 284 12.38 11.69 -3.97
C SER A 284 12.86 10.78 -5.09
N ILE A 285 11.94 10.38 -5.95
CA ILE A 285 12.22 9.77 -7.25
C ILE A 285 11.74 10.72 -8.35
N VAL A 286 12.56 10.93 -9.37
CA VAL A 286 12.09 11.61 -10.59
C VAL A 286 11.60 10.56 -11.58
N ALA A 287 10.33 10.62 -11.94
CA ALA A 287 9.73 9.78 -12.98
C ALA A 287 9.70 10.56 -14.30
N ILE A 288 10.57 10.19 -15.24
CA ILE A 288 10.60 10.73 -16.60
C ILE A 288 9.61 9.92 -17.44
N ASN A 289 8.42 10.46 -17.63
CA ASN A 289 7.31 9.85 -18.34
C ASN A 289 7.30 10.24 -19.83
N SER A 290 7.39 9.24 -20.72
CA SER A 290 7.25 9.45 -22.16
C SER A 290 5.79 9.47 -22.57
N VAL A 291 5.22 10.67 -22.67
CA VAL A 291 3.82 10.89 -23.09
C VAL A 291 3.61 10.86 -24.60
N ARG A 292 4.66 10.64 -25.41
CA ARG A 292 4.59 10.50 -26.87
C ARG A 292 5.54 9.40 -27.35
N PRO A 293 5.25 8.72 -28.49
CA PRO A 293 6.08 7.64 -29.01
C PRO A 293 7.50 8.08 -29.40
N LYS A 294 7.65 9.31 -29.90
CA LYS A 294 8.95 9.87 -30.28
C LYS A 294 9.58 10.56 -29.07
N ALA A 295 10.80 10.16 -28.73
CA ALA A 295 11.62 10.90 -27.80
C ALA A 295 11.75 12.35 -28.29
N GLY A 296 11.58 13.32 -27.39
CA GLY A 296 11.85 14.72 -27.71
C GLY A 296 13.32 14.91 -28.12
N SER A 297 13.70 16.13 -28.48
CA SER A 297 15.10 16.49 -28.76
C SER A 297 16.05 16.38 -27.56
N VAL A 298 15.57 15.89 -26.40
CA VAL A 298 16.31 15.80 -25.15
C VAL A 298 16.99 14.45 -25.01
N ASP A 299 18.28 14.50 -24.72
CA ASP A 299 19.06 13.35 -24.28
C ASP A 299 18.60 12.91 -22.88
N LEU A 300 17.89 11.79 -22.83
CA LEU A 300 17.33 11.24 -21.59
C LEU A 300 18.41 10.76 -20.61
N ASP A 301 19.61 10.43 -21.09
CA ASP A 301 20.76 10.04 -20.25
C ASP A 301 21.31 11.25 -19.51
N LYS A 302 21.48 12.37 -20.21
CA LYS A 302 21.84 13.64 -19.56
C LYS A 302 20.78 14.12 -18.60
N LEU A 303 19.50 14.00 -18.97
CA LEU A 303 18.40 14.39 -18.09
C LEU A 303 18.35 13.53 -16.81
N ALA A 304 18.53 12.23 -16.94
CA ALA A 304 18.59 11.34 -15.78
C ALA A 304 19.82 11.62 -14.90
N ALA A 305 20.98 11.91 -15.50
CA ALA A 305 22.17 12.31 -14.75
C ALA A 305 21.96 13.63 -13.98
N HIS A 306 21.30 14.61 -14.61
CA HIS A 306 20.96 15.89 -13.97
C HIS A 306 20.11 15.70 -12.72
N PHE A 307 19.03 14.92 -12.81
CA PHE A 307 18.16 14.66 -11.66
C PHE A 307 18.76 13.71 -10.63
N GLY A 308 19.55 12.72 -11.06
CA GLY A 308 20.22 11.77 -10.18
C GLY A 308 21.26 12.41 -9.26
N ALA A 309 21.68 13.66 -9.54
CA ALA A 309 22.54 14.43 -8.64
C ALA A 309 21.81 14.99 -7.41
N ARG A 310 20.46 15.04 -7.42
CA ARG A 310 19.64 15.67 -6.36
C ARG A 310 18.60 14.74 -5.75
N ALA A 311 17.96 13.91 -6.57
CA ALA A 311 16.97 12.93 -6.13
C ALA A 311 17.63 11.57 -5.84
N ARG A 312 16.96 10.71 -5.05
CA ARG A 312 17.47 9.36 -4.73
C ARG A 312 17.67 8.51 -5.98
N SER A 313 16.72 8.61 -6.92
CA SER A 313 16.68 7.77 -8.11
C SER A 313 15.92 8.47 -9.23
N VAL A 314 16.17 8.04 -10.47
CA VAL A 314 15.42 8.45 -11.65
C VAL A 314 14.89 7.22 -12.35
N CYS A 315 13.60 7.19 -12.65
CA CYS A 315 12.93 6.10 -13.35
C CYS A 315 12.38 6.63 -14.68
N ARG A 316 12.62 5.89 -15.77
CA ARG A 316 12.08 6.22 -17.09
C ARG A 316 10.87 5.35 -17.38
N ILE A 317 9.73 5.97 -17.61
CA ILE A 317 8.51 5.28 -18.00
C ILE A 317 8.36 5.42 -19.51
N PRO A 318 8.47 4.33 -20.30
CA PRO A 318 8.35 4.40 -21.75
C PRO A 318 6.92 4.77 -22.16
N PHE A 319 6.78 5.22 -23.40
CA PHE A 319 5.46 5.45 -23.97
C PHE A 319 4.69 4.14 -24.06
N ASP A 320 3.43 4.18 -23.66
CA ASP A 320 2.51 3.06 -23.75
C ASP A 320 1.17 3.54 -24.35
N PRO A 321 0.71 2.96 -25.46
CA PRO A 321 -0.55 3.33 -26.09
C PRO A 321 -1.75 3.23 -25.12
N HIS A 322 -1.77 2.24 -24.23
CA HIS A 322 -2.86 2.05 -23.26
C HIS A 322 -2.94 3.23 -22.28
N LEU A 323 -1.80 3.84 -21.94
CA LEU A 323 -1.75 4.98 -21.04
C LEU A 323 -2.12 6.31 -21.74
N GLU A 324 -1.97 6.38 -23.06
CA GLU A 324 -2.35 7.55 -23.87
C GLU A 324 -3.88 7.67 -24.06
N GLU A 325 -4.60 6.53 -24.10
CA GLU A 325 -6.07 6.47 -24.23
C GLU A 325 -6.80 7.36 -23.19
N GLY A 326 -6.17 7.60 -22.03
CA GLY A 326 -6.71 8.47 -21.00
C GLY A 326 -7.90 7.88 -20.25
N ALA A 327 -8.27 6.63 -20.53
CA ALA A 327 -9.36 5.88 -19.93
C ALA A 327 -8.90 5.09 -18.68
N GLU A 328 -9.68 4.06 -18.34
CA GLU A 328 -9.37 3.12 -17.26
C GLU A 328 -8.04 2.39 -17.49
N ILE A 329 -7.28 2.21 -16.41
CA ILE A 329 -5.93 1.64 -16.46
C ILE A 329 -5.98 0.17 -16.02
N GLU A 330 -5.70 -0.72 -16.97
CA GLU A 330 -5.55 -2.16 -16.75
C GLU A 330 -4.07 -2.54 -16.88
N LEU A 331 -3.46 -3.05 -15.80
CA LEU A 331 -2.03 -3.40 -15.80
C LEU A 331 -1.68 -4.47 -16.83
N GLU A 332 -2.62 -5.38 -17.13
CA GLU A 332 -2.37 -6.49 -18.06
C GLU A 332 -2.28 -6.07 -19.53
N ARG A 333 -2.90 -4.93 -19.90
CA ARG A 333 -2.85 -4.33 -21.24
C ARG A 333 -1.56 -3.56 -21.50
N LEU A 334 -0.81 -3.22 -20.46
CA LEU A 334 0.46 -2.51 -20.59
C LEU A 334 1.52 -3.36 -21.31
N GLN A 335 2.33 -2.68 -22.12
CA GLN A 335 3.46 -3.32 -22.75
C GLN A 335 4.45 -3.87 -21.70
N PRO A 336 5.14 -4.99 -21.98
CA PRO A 336 6.09 -5.57 -21.03
C PRO A 336 7.17 -4.60 -20.53
N ALA A 337 7.64 -3.70 -21.40
CA ALA A 337 8.63 -2.68 -21.04
C ALA A 337 8.06 -1.67 -20.04
N THR A 338 6.83 -1.20 -20.23
CA THR A 338 6.13 -0.29 -19.32
C THR A 338 5.88 -0.94 -17.97
N ARG A 339 5.40 -2.20 -17.95
CA ARG A 339 5.22 -2.95 -16.70
C ARG A 339 6.51 -3.10 -15.92
N LEU A 340 7.62 -3.38 -16.60
CA LEU A 340 8.92 -3.50 -15.97
C LEU A 340 9.40 -2.16 -15.41
N ALA A 341 9.22 -1.06 -16.15
CA ALA A 341 9.57 0.28 -15.69
C ALA A 341 8.75 0.74 -14.47
N LEU A 342 7.45 0.43 -14.45
CA LEU A 342 6.58 0.70 -13.29
C LEU A 342 6.97 -0.16 -12.08
N LEU A 343 7.33 -1.42 -12.31
CA LEU A 343 7.87 -2.29 -11.27
C LEU A 343 9.21 -1.76 -10.71
N GLU A 344 10.07 -1.21 -11.56
CA GLU A 344 11.30 -0.54 -11.13
C GLU A 344 11.02 0.72 -10.30
N LEU A 345 10.05 1.55 -10.71
CA LEU A 345 9.60 2.71 -9.95
C LEU A 345 9.05 2.30 -8.58
N ALA A 346 8.18 1.27 -8.54
CA ALA A 346 7.64 0.74 -7.29
C ALA A 346 8.73 0.17 -6.39
N ALA A 347 9.71 -0.56 -6.94
CA ALA A 347 10.82 -1.11 -6.16
C ALA A 347 11.72 0.01 -5.62
N ALA A 348 12.07 1.00 -6.44
CA ALA A 348 12.86 2.15 -6.02
C ALA A 348 12.14 2.98 -4.94
N MET A 349 10.80 3.06 -5.01
CA MET A 349 10.00 3.73 -3.98
C MET A 349 9.96 2.91 -2.69
N ALA A 350 9.74 1.59 -2.81
CA ALA A 350 9.74 0.69 -1.68
C ALA A 350 11.05 0.77 -0.90
N ASP A 351 12.21 0.92 -1.54
CA ASP A 351 13.51 1.02 -0.86
C ASP A 351 13.59 2.18 0.16
N ALA A 352 12.67 3.15 0.12
CA ALA A 352 12.55 4.20 1.13
C ALA A 352 11.67 3.85 2.32
N PHE A 353 11.02 2.68 2.33
CA PHE A 353 10.24 2.22 3.47
C PHE A 353 11.16 2.14 4.70
N PRO A 354 10.70 2.64 5.86
CA PRO A 354 11.52 2.64 7.05
C PRO A 354 11.91 1.20 7.42
N LEU A 355 13.22 0.95 7.48
CA LEU A 355 13.76 -0.31 7.99
C LEU A 355 13.32 -0.48 9.44
N LYS A 356 13.09 -1.73 9.86
CA LYS A 356 12.70 -2.08 11.23
C LYS A 356 13.58 -1.34 12.25
N GLY A 357 12.98 -0.38 12.97
CA GLY A 357 13.45 0.04 14.29
C GLY A 357 13.28 -1.09 15.31
#